data_AF-A0A9W6HEP7-F1
#
_entry.id   AF-A0A9W6HEP7-F1
#
_cell.length_a   1.000
_cell.length_b   1.000
_cell.length_c   1.000
_cell.angle_alpha   90.00
_cell.angle_beta   90.00
_cell.angle_gamma   90.00
#
_symmetry.space_group_name_H-M   'P 1'
#
loop_
_entity.id
_entity.type
_entity.pdbx_description
1 polymer ?
#
loop_
_entity_poly.entity_id
_entity_poly.type
_entity_poly.pdbx_seq_one_letter_code
_entity_poly.pdbx_strand_id
1 'polypeptide(L)'
;MRSPLDPDALLDVTLSAICARNQYTRDAAPVITELIAAAGGRDDILARAAGIWAGYFDAAETRALATALRALPGAERWVTEGRRRRGIPRHGAPIPRP
;
A
#
# COMPACT_ATOMS: atom_id res chain seq x y z
N MET A 1 -8.99 -11.05 25.52
CA MET A 1 -9.71 -9.96 24.83
C MET A 1 -8.75 -9.33 23.82
N ARG A 2 -9.10 -9.28 22.53
CA ARG A 2 -8.36 -8.43 21.59
C ARG A 2 -8.82 -7.00 21.83
N SER A 3 -7.92 -6.11 22.23
CA SER A 3 -8.20 -4.67 22.20
C SER A 3 -8.58 -4.31 20.76
N PRO A 4 -9.63 -3.50 20.54
CA PRO A 4 -9.89 -2.98 19.21
C PRO A 4 -8.64 -2.22 18.73
N LEU A 5 -8.34 -2.35 17.44
CA LEU A 5 -7.30 -1.55 16.82
C LEU A 5 -7.68 -0.07 16.91
N ASP A 6 -6.67 0.78 17.02
CA ASP A 6 -6.83 2.20 16.82
C ASP A 6 -7.53 2.48 15.47
N PRO A 7 -8.48 3.43 15.38
CA PRO A 7 -9.24 3.69 14.16
C PRO A 7 -8.37 4.02 12.93
N ASP A 8 -7.25 4.74 13.13
CA ASP A 8 -6.35 5.10 12.03
C ASP A 8 -5.59 3.86 11.55
N ALA A 9 -5.18 3.00 12.48
CA ALA A 9 -4.59 1.71 12.15
C ALA A 9 -5.58 0.80 11.40
N LEU A 10 -6.85 0.79 11.81
CA LEU A 10 -7.90 0.03 11.12
C LEU A 10 -8.12 0.54 9.69
N LEU A 11 -8.09 1.85 9.49
CA LEU A 11 -8.20 2.43 8.16
C LEU A 11 -6.99 2.09 7.28
N ASP A 12 -5.77 2.21 7.80
CA ASP A 12 -4.55 1.83 7.07
C ASP A 12 -4.57 0.36 6.62
N VAL A 13 -5.04 -0.54 7.49
CA VAL A 13 -5.25 -1.97 7.16
C VAL A 13 -6.29 -2.13 6.06
N THR A 14 -7.41 -1.42 6.15
CA THR A 14 -8.49 -1.47 5.15
C THR A 14 -7.98 -1.03 3.76
N LEU A 15 -7.29 0.10 3.70
CA LEU A 15 -6.73 0.62 2.45
C LEU A 15 -5.66 -0.33 1.87
N SER A 16 -4.80 -0.87 2.73
CA SER A 16 -3.79 -1.86 2.33
C SER A 16 -4.43 -3.13 1.77
N ALA A 17 -5.54 -3.58 2.35
CA ALA A 17 -6.29 -4.74 1.86
C ALA A 17 -6.92 -4.50 0.48
N ILE A 18 -7.46 -3.29 0.23
CA ILE A 18 -7.97 -2.88 -1.09
C ILE A 18 -6.85 -2.93 -2.12
N CYS A 19 -5.67 -2.37 -1.81
CA CYS A 19 -4.54 -2.43 -2.73
C CYS A 19 -4.07 -3.87 -2.97
N ALA A 20 -3.97 -4.69 -1.92
CA ALA A 20 -3.51 -6.07 -2.02
C ALA A 20 -4.45 -6.95 -2.87
N ARG A 21 -5.78 -6.83 -2.72
CA ARG A 21 -6.73 -7.60 -3.54
C ARG A 21 -6.65 -7.24 -5.02
N ASN A 22 -6.29 -5.99 -5.32
CA ASN A 22 -6.27 -5.42 -6.66
C ASN A 22 -4.85 -5.30 -7.25
N GLN A 23 -3.83 -5.87 -6.60
CA GLN A 23 -2.42 -5.57 -6.88
C GLN A 23 -2.00 -5.80 -8.33
N TYR A 24 -2.66 -6.73 -9.04
CA TYR A 24 -2.39 -7.09 -10.44
C TYR A 24 -3.42 -6.52 -11.42
N THR A 25 -4.25 -5.57 -10.99
CA THR A 25 -5.20 -4.92 -11.89
C THR A 25 -4.48 -4.23 -13.03
N ARG A 26 -5.13 -4.21 -14.21
CA ARG A 26 -4.70 -3.38 -15.34
C ARG A 26 -5.48 -2.08 -15.44
N ASP A 27 -6.62 -2.00 -14.75
CA ASP A 27 -7.42 -0.78 -14.61
C ASP A 27 -7.42 -0.35 -13.15
N ALA A 28 -6.70 0.73 -12.87
CA ALA A 28 -6.57 1.26 -11.52
C ALA A 28 -7.68 2.24 -11.15
N ALA A 29 -8.42 2.80 -12.12
CA ALA A 29 -9.44 3.81 -11.87
C ALA A 29 -10.52 3.37 -10.86
N PRO A 30 -11.14 2.17 -10.96
CA PRO A 30 -12.12 1.74 -9.97
C PRO A 30 -11.51 1.53 -8.58
N VAL A 31 -10.24 1.12 -8.51
CA VAL A 31 -9.51 0.92 -7.25
C VAL A 31 -9.24 2.25 -6.56
N ILE A 32 -8.84 3.28 -7.32
CA ILE A 32 -8.65 4.62 -6.78
C ILE A 32 -9.97 5.19 -6.24
N THR A 33 -11.09 5.00 -6.97
CA THR A 33 -12.42 5.40 -6.48
C THR A 33 -12.79 4.69 -5.18
N GLU A 34 -12.57 3.38 -5.09
CA GLU A 34 -12.81 2.60 -3.87
C GLU A 34 -11.96 3.10 -2.69
N LEU A 35 -10.68 3.39 -2.92
CA LEU A 35 -9.76 3.90 -1.88
C LEU A 35 -10.18 5.27 -1.37
N ILE A 36 -10.57 6.19 -2.26
CA ILE A 36 -11.05 7.52 -1.87
C ILE A 36 -12.33 7.40 -1.05
N ALA A 37 -13.27 6.55 -1.47
CA ALA A 37 -14.51 6.31 -0.74
C ALA A 37 -14.22 5.69 0.64
N ALA A 38 -13.32 4.72 0.73
CA ALA A 38 -12.94 4.07 1.99
C ALA A 38 -12.20 5.02 2.94
N ALA A 39 -11.41 5.96 2.42
CA ALA A 39 -10.70 6.94 3.22
C ALA A 39 -11.64 7.93 3.93
N GLY A 40 -12.83 8.18 3.37
CA GLY A 40 -13.84 9.03 4.02
C GLY A 40 -13.35 10.43 4.39
N GLY A 41 -12.44 11.01 3.59
CA GLY A 41 -11.82 12.31 3.84
C GLY A 41 -10.55 12.30 4.69
N ARG A 42 -10.07 11.14 5.14
CA ARG A 42 -8.75 10.97 5.78
C ARG A 42 -7.63 10.90 4.75
N ASP A 43 -7.45 11.99 4.01
CA ASP A 43 -6.48 12.09 2.91
C ASP A 43 -5.04 11.92 3.39
N ASP A 44 -4.76 12.24 4.66
CA ASP A 44 -3.45 12.03 5.28
C ASP A 44 -3.07 10.54 5.36
N ILE A 45 -4.04 9.68 5.72
CA ILE A 45 -3.87 8.23 5.80
C ILE A 45 -3.86 7.63 4.39
N LEU A 46 -4.77 8.07 3.52
CA LEU A 46 -4.81 7.63 2.12
C LEU A 46 -3.47 7.88 1.42
N ALA A 47 -2.94 9.10 1.52
CA ALA A 47 -1.65 9.47 0.94
C ALA A 47 -0.51 8.61 1.48
N ARG A 48 -0.50 8.34 2.79
CA ARG A 48 0.51 7.50 3.43
C ARG A 48 0.46 6.07 2.91
N ALA A 49 -0.72 5.45 2.97
CA ALA A 49 -0.92 4.07 2.55
C ALA A 49 -0.59 3.90 1.05
N ALA A 50 -1.12 4.78 0.20
CA ALA A 50 -0.89 4.77 -1.25
C ALA A 50 0.59 4.88 -1.61
N GLY A 51 1.30 5.85 -1.02
CA GLY A 51 2.71 6.06 -1.30
C GLY A 51 3.60 4.91 -0.82
N ILE A 52 3.38 4.41 0.40
CA ILE A 52 4.11 3.24 0.92
C ILE A 52 3.87 2.03 0.01
N TRP A 53 2.62 1.78 -0.38
CA TRP A 53 2.29 0.64 -1.24
C TRP A 53 2.95 0.77 -2.62
N ALA A 54 2.87 1.94 -3.25
CA ALA A 54 3.48 2.19 -4.55
C ALA A 54 5.02 2.14 -4.55
N GLY A 55 5.65 2.45 -3.41
CA GLY A 55 7.09 2.26 -3.23
C GLY A 55 7.47 0.80 -3.01
N TYR A 56 6.64 0.03 -2.31
CA TYR A 56 6.90 -1.37 -1.99
C TYR A 56 6.66 -2.31 -3.18
N PHE A 57 5.64 -2.03 -3.98
CA PHE A 57 5.18 -2.83 -5.12
C PHE A 57 5.49 -2.15 -6.45
N ASP A 58 6.74 -1.75 -6.66
CA ASP A 58 7.23 -1.18 -7.93
C ASP A 58 7.78 -2.26 -8.88
N ALA A 59 6.95 -3.28 -9.17
CA ALA A 59 7.27 -4.36 -10.10
C ALA A 59 6.48 -4.20 -11.40
N ALA A 60 6.86 -4.94 -12.45
CA ALA A 60 6.21 -4.82 -13.76
C ALA A 60 4.71 -5.19 -13.69
N GLU A 61 4.38 -6.20 -12.89
CA GLU A 61 3.05 -6.78 -12.75
C GLU A 61 2.10 -5.90 -11.93
N THR A 62 2.63 -5.05 -11.05
CA THR A 62 1.87 -4.16 -10.17
C THR A 62 1.92 -2.69 -10.61
N ARG A 63 2.59 -2.42 -11.74
CA ARG A 63 2.92 -1.06 -12.20
C ARG A 63 1.68 -0.20 -12.44
N ALA A 64 0.59 -0.76 -12.96
CA ALA A 64 -0.63 -0.01 -13.24
C ALA A 64 -1.20 0.62 -11.96
N LEU A 65 -1.37 -0.19 -10.91
CA LEU A 65 -1.86 0.30 -9.63
C LEU A 65 -0.82 1.20 -8.93
N ALA A 66 0.46 0.81 -8.91
CA ALA A 66 1.51 1.61 -8.28
C ALA A 66 1.64 3.02 -8.89
N THR A 67 1.51 3.14 -10.22
CA THR A 67 1.54 4.44 -10.92
C THR A 67 0.35 5.31 -10.52
N ALA A 68 -0.85 4.74 -10.50
CA ALA A 68 -2.05 5.47 -10.09
C ALA A 68 -1.99 5.94 -8.62
N LEU A 69 -1.48 5.09 -7.72
CA LEU A 69 -1.31 5.43 -6.31
C LEU A 69 -0.30 6.56 -6.08
N ARG A 70 0.78 6.66 -6.86
CA ARG A 70 1.74 7.79 -6.79
C ARG A 70 1.11 9.12 -7.19
N ALA A 71 0.14 9.09 -8.10
CA ALA A 71 -0.54 10.29 -8.57
C ALA A 71 -1.52 10.86 -7.53
N LEU A 72 -1.81 10.15 -6.44
CA LEU A 72 -2.66 10.68 -5.36
C LEU A 72 -1.97 11.85 -4.63
N PRO A 73 -2.73 12.89 -4.24
CA PRO A 73 -2.18 14.04 -3.52
C PRO A 73 -1.40 13.63 -2.28
N GLY A 74 -0.14 14.07 -2.18
CA GLY A 74 0.72 13.82 -1.03
C GLY A 74 1.24 12.39 -0.88
N ALA A 75 0.99 11.49 -1.83
CA ALA A 75 1.48 10.11 -1.79
C ALA A 75 2.99 10.01 -2.08
N GLU A 76 3.52 10.83 -3.00
CA GLU A 76 4.91 10.74 -3.46
C GLU A 76 5.96 10.80 -2.33
N ARG A 77 5.71 11.63 -1.28
CA ARG A 77 6.62 11.75 -0.13
C ARG A 77 6.82 10.44 0.66
N TRP A 78 5.89 9.49 0.53
CA TRP A 78 5.91 8.21 1.23
C TRP A 78 6.49 7.06 0.39
N VAL A 79 6.73 7.27 -0.90
CA VAL A 79 7.27 6.25 -1.82
C VAL A 79 8.67 5.78 -1.37
N THR A 80 9.51 6.71 -0.92
CA THR A 80 10.85 6.39 -0.39
C THR A 80 10.77 5.46 0.81
N GLU A 81 9.81 5.67 1.72
CA GLU A 81 9.61 4.79 2.87
C GLU A 81 9.10 3.40 2.43
N GLY A 82 8.21 3.34 1.43
CA GLY A 82 7.77 2.08 0.83
C GLY A 82 8.94 1.26 0.26
N ARG A 83 9.83 1.91 -0.51
CA ARG A 83 11.05 1.27 -1.05
C ARG A 83 11.98 0.81 0.06
N ARG A 84 12.20 1.65 1.07
CA ARG A 84 13.03 1.29 2.24
C ARG A 84 12.52 0.02 2.90
N ARG A 85 11.21 -0.09 3.17
CA ARG A 85 10.59 -1.29 3.75
C ARG A 85 10.77 -2.54 2.91
N ARG A 86 10.74 -2.42 1.58
CA ARG A 86 10.99 -3.54 0.65
C ARG A 86 12.43 -4.05 0.70
N GLY A 87 13.39 -3.15 0.95
CA GLY A 87 14.82 -3.45 1.04
C GLY A 87 15.27 -4.05 2.37
N ILE A 88 14.42 -4.06 3.41
CA ILE A 88 14.76 -4.67 4.70
C ILE A 88 14.89 -6.20 4.51
N PRO A 89 16.03 -6.81 4.87
CA PRO A 89 16.20 -8.25 4.81
C PRO A 89 15.07 -8.95 5.57
N ARG A 90 14.36 -9.86 4.91
CA ARG A 90 13.35 -10.67 5.57
C ARG A 90 14.07 -11.74 6.37
N HIS A 91 13.79 -11.84 7.67
CA HIS A 91 14.21 -12.99 8.46
C HIS A 91 13.54 -14.23 7.88
N GLY A 92 14.33 -15.07 7.21
CA GLY A 92 13.91 -16.38 6.70
C GLY A 92 14.55 -17.48 7.52
N ALA A 93 13.90 -18.65 7.57
CA ALA A 93 14.55 -19.85 8.06
C ALA A 93 15.83 -20.10 7.23
N PRO A 94 16.96 -20.47 7.85
CA PRO A 94 18.16 -20.85 7.10
C PRO A 94 17.81 -21.93 6.09
N ILE A 95 18.12 -21.71 4.81
CA ILE A 95 18.00 -22.75 3.79
C ILE A 95 19.26 -23.62 3.93
N PRO A 96 19.15 -24.91 4.29
CA PRO A 96 20.32 -25.79 4.33
C PRO A 96 20.92 -25.87 2.93
N ARG A 97 22.22 -25.59 2.79
CA ARG A 97 22.93 -25.83 1.53
C ARG A 97 23.16 -27.35 1.37
N PRO A 98 23.08 -27.90 0.14
CA PRO A 98 23.39 -29.29 -0.13
C PRO A 98 24.87 -29.61 0.11
#